data_AF-A0A7S1WSU9-F1
#
_entry.id   AF-A0A7S1WSU9-F1
#
_cell.length_a   1.000
_cell.length_b   1.000
_cell.length_c   1.000
_cell.angle_alpha   90.00
_cell.angle_beta   90.00
_cell.angle_gamma   90.00
#
_symmetry.space_group_name_H-M   'P 1'
#
loop_
_entity.id
_entity.type
_entity.pdbx_description
1 polymer ?
#
loop_
_entity_poly.entity_id
_entity_poly.type
_entity_poly.pdbx_seq_one_letter_code
_entity_poly.pdbx_strand_id
1 'polypeptide(L)'
;AGGGRAAVSSAKAPRVSVYEASLRRSPERDERLTPELPKVGRLTTGSVQAQRALAYESACKTTPGAVEKTPQEVPKVARMSVGSAQQAYGEAIRRRQQEAASLLGGPSPGFEKTPPLGRSSLRRGLDASERPDRPLRKLSNITEQRVLKTGILKMQEALVAGQDVSVAELPRGPGGAPKVLQGSSFLHKLLSNQLELKGCMETDVASAQSDVRYLTPEQLLSIRGRTLDFATESQSHSARNSFLETVDKHLFTKLARRLLRGSVAEPERPEVLHALGVRLAVALGASELIKRGWFKEIAVNSAGGLPQVPPCWALKLLEDEWPDGCQAALFHTEELWVEPLPGRSPNVAASYSAGPVAVPCDRTTGLGKDRMLHWEIAVLDPNSEDIMAELERDPVDRRRRNLCDELTATLAQRASQTF
;
A
#
# COMPACT_ATOMS: atom_id res chain seq x y z
N ALA A 1 -14.50 56.15 -42.73
CA ALA A 1 -15.55 55.17 -43.04
C ALA A 1 -14.88 53.83 -43.33
N GLY A 2 -14.94 52.89 -42.39
CA GLY A 2 -14.30 51.58 -42.50
C GLY A 2 -15.05 50.58 -41.64
N GLY A 3 -16.01 49.90 -42.25
CA GLY A 3 -16.81 48.86 -41.62
C GLY A 3 -16.22 47.49 -41.94
N GLY A 4 -15.73 46.79 -40.93
CA GLY A 4 -15.37 45.37 -40.98
C GLY A 4 -16.05 44.65 -39.83
N ARG A 5 -17.19 44.00 -40.11
CA ARG A 5 -17.90 43.12 -39.16
C ARG A 5 -17.24 41.76 -39.17
N ALA A 6 -16.65 41.36 -38.05
CA ALA A 6 -16.25 39.97 -37.79
C ALA A 6 -17.41 39.21 -37.13
N ALA A 7 -17.73 38.04 -37.68
CA ALA A 7 -18.75 37.13 -37.18
C ALA A 7 -18.24 36.35 -35.96
N VAL A 8 -19.02 36.35 -34.88
CA VAL A 8 -18.79 35.52 -33.68
C VAL A 8 -19.65 34.26 -33.80
N SER A 9 -18.99 33.12 -33.97
CA SER A 9 -19.59 31.79 -33.97
C SER A 9 -19.87 31.34 -32.53
N SER A 10 -21.14 31.31 -32.14
CA SER A 10 -21.63 30.76 -30.88
C SER A 10 -21.71 29.22 -30.99
N ALA A 11 -20.77 28.52 -30.35
CA ALA A 11 -20.83 27.07 -30.18
C ALA A 11 -21.70 26.74 -28.95
N LYS A 12 -22.76 25.98 -29.21
CA LYS A 12 -23.84 25.60 -28.29
C LYS A 12 -23.41 24.35 -27.51
N ALA A 13 -23.27 24.47 -26.19
CA ALA A 13 -22.97 23.33 -25.31
C ALA A 13 -24.20 22.41 -25.11
N PRO A 14 -24.02 21.09 -25.00
CA PRO A 14 -25.13 20.15 -24.82
C PRO A 14 -25.58 20.09 -23.36
N ARG A 15 -26.89 20.25 -23.16
CA ARG A 15 -27.59 19.97 -21.90
C ARG A 15 -27.53 18.47 -21.61
N VAL A 16 -26.87 18.08 -20.52
CA VAL A 16 -26.95 16.72 -19.99
C VAL A 16 -28.16 16.63 -19.06
N SER A 17 -29.03 15.67 -19.39
CA SER A 17 -30.27 15.30 -18.72
C SER A 17 -29.98 14.66 -17.36
N VAL A 18 -30.59 15.20 -16.30
CA VAL A 18 -30.63 14.60 -14.96
C VAL A 18 -31.63 13.43 -14.98
N TYR A 19 -31.14 12.21 -14.74
CA TYR A 19 -31.98 11.06 -14.41
C TYR A 19 -32.09 10.96 -12.88
N GLU A 20 -33.26 11.29 -12.34
CA GLU A 20 -33.66 10.91 -10.98
C GLU A 20 -34.01 9.42 -10.97
N ALA A 21 -33.22 8.61 -10.26
CA ALA A 21 -33.56 7.23 -9.94
C ALA A 21 -34.10 7.16 -8.51
N SER A 22 -35.42 7.14 -8.40
CA SER A 22 -36.15 6.68 -7.21
C SER A 22 -35.89 5.19 -6.99
N LEU A 23 -35.29 4.80 -5.87
CA LEU A 23 -35.33 3.41 -5.41
C LEU A 23 -35.77 3.31 -3.96
N ARG A 24 -36.78 2.46 -3.83
CA ARG A 24 -37.64 2.22 -2.68
C ARG A 24 -36.89 1.47 -1.58
N ARG A 25 -37.23 1.83 -0.33
CA ARG A 25 -37.01 1.01 0.86
C ARG A 25 -37.74 -0.32 0.71
N SER A 26 -37.06 -1.43 1.00
CA SER A 26 -37.70 -2.70 1.38
C SER A 26 -37.08 -3.21 2.68
N PRO A 27 -37.89 -3.82 3.56
CA PRO A 27 -37.54 -4.00 4.97
C PRO A 27 -36.86 -5.34 5.25
N GLU A 28 -36.26 -5.34 6.43
CA GLU A 28 -35.67 -6.42 7.22
C GLU A 28 -36.40 -7.77 7.07
N ARG A 29 -35.62 -8.84 6.88
CA ARG A 29 -36.02 -10.21 7.21
C ARG A 29 -35.04 -10.81 8.21
N ASP A 30 -35.57 -10.99 9.41
CA ASP A 30 -35.19 -12.00 10.39
C ASP A 30 -35.26 -13.39 9.76
N GLU A 31 -34.18 -14.16 9.83
CA GLU A 31 -34.22 -15.63 9.71
C GLU A 31 -33.25 -16.25 10.73
N ARG A 32 -33.75 -16.42 11.96
CA ARG A 32 -33.41 -17.57 12.81
C ARG A 32 -34.30 -18.73 12.37
N LEU A 33 -33.71 -19.89 12.05
CA LEU A 33 -34.17 -21.24 12.42
C LEU A 33 -33.43 -22.30 11.57
N THR A 34 -32.52 -23.02 12.22
CA THR A 34 -32.04 -24.34 11.81
C THR A 34 -33.18 -25.37 11.88
N PRO A 35 -33.17 -26.39 11.00
CA PRO A 35 -33.42 -27.74 11.50
C PRO A 35 -32.43 -28.80 10.96
N GLU A 36 -31.93 -29.57 11.92
CA GLU A 36 -31.66 -31.01 11.97
C GLU A 36 -31.61 -31.86 10.66
N LEU A 37 -30.52 -32.63 10.58
CA LEU A 37 -30.22 -33.74 9.67
C LEU A 37 -31.25 -34.88 9.71
N PRO A 38 -31.27 -35.71 8.64
CA PRO A 38 -31.41 -37.15 8.79
C PRO A 38 -30.16 -37.91 8.34
N LYS A 39 -29.72 -38.82 9.20
CA LYS A 39 -28.70 -39.86 8.99
C LYS A 39 -29.27 -41.00 8.13
N VAL A 40 -28.66 -41.30 6.98
CA VAL A 40 -28.68 -42.61 6.29
C VAL A 40 -27.47 -42.61 5.33
N GLY A 41 -26.64 -43.61 5.11
CA GLY A 41 -26.50 -44.98 5.59
C GLY A 41 -25.18 -45.52 5.00
N ARG A 42 -24.50 -46.39 5.75
CA ARG A 42 -23.32 -47.14 5.29
C ARG A 42 -23.70 -48.07 4.15
N LEU A 43 -22.93 -48.05 3.06
CA LEU A 43 -22.75 -49.22 2.19
C LEU A 43 -21.27 -49.43 1.90
N THR A 44 -20.87 -50.67 2.13
CA THR A 44 -19.56 -51.30 1.90
C THR A 44 -19.50 -51.98 0.53
N THR A 45 -18.29 -52.36 0.11
CA THR A 45 -17.89 -53.21 -1.05
C THR A 45 -17.82 -52.47 -2.39
N GLY A 46 -16.89 -52.70 -3.32
CA GLY A 46 -15.69 -53.53 -3.43
C GLY A 46 -15.08 -53.24 -4.83
N SER A 47 -13.77 -52.97 -4.91
CA SER A 47 -12.79 -53.71 -5.72
C SER A 47 -13.30 -54.34 -7.03
N VAL A 48 -12.97 -53.75 -8.18
CA VAL A 48 -12.56 -54.46 -9.43
C VAL A 48 -11.60 -53.58 -10.28
N GLN A 49 -10.39 -54.11 -10.47
CA GLN A 49 -9.45 -54.09 -11.61
C GLN A 49 -9.72 -53.13 -12.80
N ALA A 50 -8.76 -52.27 -13.17
CA ALA A 50 -7.61 -52.56 -14.04
C ALA A 50 -7.99 -52.87 -15.49
N GLN A 51 -7.79 -51.89 -16.40
CA GLN A 51 -7.43 -52.07 -17.82
C GLN A 51 -7.40 -50.70 -18.54
N ARG A 52 -6.21 -50.12 -18.72
CA ARG A 52 -5.83 -49.44 -19.98
C ARG A 52 -4.35 -49.09 -19.96
N ALA A 53 -3.58 -49.93 -20.63
CA ALA A 53 -2.20 -49.74 -20.94
C ALA A 53 -2.08 -49.36 -22.43
N LEU A 54 -1.10 -48.50 -22.72
CA LEU A 54 -0.31 -48.43 -23.95
C LEU A 54 -1.00 -47.99 -25.26
N ALA A 55 -0.70 -46.75 -25.67
CA ALA A 55 -0.33 -46.42 -27.04
C ALA A 55 0.28 -45.00 -27.05
N TYR A 56 1.58 -44.88 -27.31
CA TYR A 56 2.24 -43.88 -28.18
C TYR A 56 3.73 -43.77 -27.85
N GLU A 57 4.50 -44.72 -28.36
CA GLU A 57 5.89 -44.49 -28.76
C GLU A 57 6.03 -45.03 -30.18
N SER A 58 6.49 -44.17 -31.09
CA SER A 58 7.36 -44.48 -32.25
C SER A 58 7.03 -43.59 -33.44
N ALA A 59 7.84 -42.54 -33.62
CA ALA A 59 8.44 -42.20 -34.92
C ALA A 59 9.44 -41.05 -34.73
N CYS A 60 10.73 -41.37 -34.83
CA CYS A 60 11.78 -40.63 -35.55
C CYS A 60 13.18 -41.03 -35.06
N LYS A 61 13.76 -42.03 -35.76
CA LYS A 61 15.21 -42.17 -36.03
C LYS A 61 15.30 -42.11 -37.56
N THR A 62 16.23 -41.41 -38.21
CA THR A 62 17.68 -41.67 -38.31
C THR A 62 18.36 -40.50 -39.08
N THR A 63 19.40 -39.82 -38.54
CA THR A 63 20.88 -39.95 -38.82
C THR A 63 21.43 -38.76 -39.66
N PRO A 64 22.77 -38.58 -39.85
CA PRO A 64 23.72 -38.04 -38.87
C PRO A 64 24.63 -36.92 -39.45
N GLY A 65 25.36 -36.19 -38.61
CA GLY A 65 26.40 -35.26 -39.05
C GLY A 65 27.26 -34.77 -37.90
N ALA A 66 28.44 -35.39 -37.76
CA ALA A 66 29.42 -35.13 -36.71
C ALA A 66 30.26 -33.88 -37.00
N VAL A 67 30.45 -33.02 -35.99
CA VAL A 67 31.66 -32.18 -35.85
C VAL A 67 32.07 -32.25 -34.38
N GLU A 68 33.20 -32.90 -34.18
CA GLU A 68 33.89 -33.13 -32.92
C GLU A 68 34.53 -31.82 -32.43
N LYS A 69 34.08 -31.30 -31.28
CA LYS A 69 34.80 -30.26 -30.52
C LYS A 69 35.02 -30.74 -29.10
N THR A 70 36.28 -30.74 -28.73
CA THR A 70 36.90 -31.09 -27.45
C THR A 70 36.20 -30.39 -26.26
N PRO A 71 35.90 -31.09 -25.14
CA PRO A 71 35.31 -30.45 -23.97
C PRO A 71 36.38 -29.69 -23.18
N GLN A 72 36.16 -28.39 -23.02
CA GLN A 72 36.89 -27.54 -22.08
C GLN A 72 36.36 -27.81 -20.67
N GLU A 73 37.24 -28.20 -19.74
CA GLU A 73 36.92 -28.45 -18.34
C GLU A 73 36.24 -27.24 -17.70
N VAL A 74 34.97 -27.42 -17.31
CA VAL A 74 34.23 -26.47 -16.48
C VAL A 74 34.59 -26.78 -15.02
N PRO A 75 35.04 -25.81 -14.22
CA PRO A 75 35.39 -26.04 -12.83
C PRO A 75 34.15 -26.51 -12.05
N LYS A 76 34.28 -27.65 -11.37
CA LYS A 76 33.28 -28.19 -10.44
C LYS A 76 32.99 -27.16 -9.36
N VAL A 77 31.90 -26.41 -9.51
CA VAL A 77 31.34 -25.60 -8.43
C VAL A 77 30.79 -26.57 -7.39
N ALA A 78 31.47 -26.69 -6.26
CA ALA A 78 31.05 -27.50 -5.14
C ALA A 78 29.65 -27.03 -4.70
N ARG A 79 28.65 -27.92 -4.80
CA ARG A 79 27.34 -27.72 -4.18
C ARG A 79 27.54 -27.67 -2.67
N MET A 80 27.66 -26.46 -2.12
CA MET A 80 27.63 -26.26 -0.68
C MET A 80 26.28 -26.75 -0.16
N SER A 81 26.30 -27.61 0.85
CA SER A 81 25.06 -28.06 1.49
C SER A 81 24.35 -26.87 2.12
N VAL A 82 23.02 -26.89 2.13
CA VAL A 82 22.18 -25.80 2.66
C VAL A 82 22.57 -25.42 4.10
N GLY A 83 23.06 -26.37 4.90
CA GLY A 83 23.56 -26.11 6.25
C GLY A 83 24.83 -25.26 6.31
N SER A 84 25.72 -25.37 5.30
CA SER A 84 26.96 -24.58 5.24
C SER A 84 26.69 -23.10 4.89
N ALA A 85 25.71 -22.84 4.02
CA ALA A 85 25.29 -21.48 3.70
C ALA A 85 24.64 -20.76 4.90
N GLN A 86 23.88 -21.48 5.72
CA GLN A 86 23.26 -20.94 6.94
C GLN A 86 24.28 -20.60 8.02
N GLN A 87 25.32 -21.44 8.22
CA GLN A 87 26.42 -21.13 9.13
C GLN A 87 27.21 -19.90 8.69
N ALA A 88 27.55 -19.79 7.40
CA ALA A 88 28.27 -18.64 6.85
C ALA A 88 27.49 -17.33 7.03
N TYR A 89 26.18 -17.36 6.86
CA TYR A 89 25.32 -16.19 7.09
C TYR A 89 25.26 -15.79 8.58
N GLY A 90 25.12 -16.77 9.48
CA GLY A 90 25.11 -16.52 10.92
C GLY A 90 26.43 -15.95 11.45
N GLU A 91 27.57 -16.34 10.87
CA GLU A 91 28.89 -15.77 11.18
C GLU A 91 29.06 -14.36 10.64
N ALA A 92 28.58 -14.08 9.42
CA ALA A 92 28.64 -12.74 8.84
C ALA A 92 27.85 -11.71 9.67
N ILE A 93 26.68 -12.08 10.20
CA ILE A 93 25.90 -11.20 11.09
C ILE A 93 26.63 -10.95 12.42
N ARG A 94 27.18 -11.99 13.05
CA ARG A 94 27.95 -11.84 14.30
C ARG A 94 29.16 -10.93 14.11
N ARG A 95 29.88 -11.08 12.99
CA ARG A 95 31.03 -10.23 12.66
C ARG A 95 30.63 -8.76 12.51
N ARG A 96 29.51 -8.48 11.83
CA ARG A 96 29.00 -7.11 11.67
C ARG A 96 28.55 -6.47 12.99
N GLN A 97 27.98 -7.27 13.89
CA GLN A 97 27.60 -6.82 15.24
C GLN A 97 28.84 -6.54 16.12
N GLN A 98 29.89 -7.36 16.00
CA GLN A 98 31.16 -7.11 16.68
C GLN A 98 31.86 -5.85 16.14
N GLU A 99 31.90 -5.66 14.83
CA GLU A 99 32.47 -4.46 14.19
C GLU A 99 31.70 -3.19 14.60
N ALA A 100 30.36 -3.25 14.67
CA ALA A 100 29.54 -2.13 15.15
C ALA A 100 29.78 -1.79 16.63
N ALA A 101 29.98 -2.81 17.48
CA ALA A 101 30.29 -2.62 18.89
C ALA A 101 31.71 -2.03 19.10
N SER A 102 32.68 -2.41 18.27
CA SER A 102 34.04 -1.86 18.32
C SER A 102 34.11 -0.38 17.90
N LEU A 103 33.23 0.07 17.01
CA LEU A 103 33.16 1.47 16.57
C LEU A 103 32.59 2.42 17.64
N LEU A 104 31.85 1.91 18.63
CA LEU A 104 31.25 2.70 19.70
C LEU A 104 32.09 2.75 20.99
N GLY A 105 33.22 2.03 21.05
CA GLY A 105 34.02 1.84 22.28
C GLY A 105 35.36 2.57 22.36
N GLY A 106 35.71 3.41 21.39
CA GLY A 106 36.99 4.12 21.38
C GLY A 106 36.98 5.41 22.23
N PRO A 107 38.00 5.68 23.08
CA PRO A 107 38.16 6.98 23.71
C PRO A 107 38.43 8.06 22.65
N SER A 108 37.56 9.08 22.57
CA SER A 108 37.67 10.16 21.60
C SER A 108 39.00 10.92 21.76
N PRO A 109 39.82 11.07 20.71
CA PRO A 109 40.91 12.03 20.71
C PRO A 109 40.32 13.44 20.66
N GLY A 110 40.86 14.34 21.48
CA GLY A 110 40.37 15.70 21.68
C GLY A 110 40.26 16.49 20.37
N PHE A 111 39.03 16.88 20.03
CA PHE A 111 38.76 17.80 18.94
C PHE A 111 38.84 19.24 19.42
N GLU A 112 39.72 20.00 18.78
CA GLU A 112 39.85 21.44 18.90
C GLU A 112 38.55 22.16 18.52
N LYS A 113 38.26 23.20 19.30
CA LYS A 113 37.08 24.06 19.21
C LYS A 113 37.05 24.81 17.88
N THR A 114 36.26 24.32 16.92
CA THR A 114 35.80 25.15 15.80
C THR A 114 34.54 25.91 16.23
N PRO A 115 34.46 27.25 16.04
CA PRO A 115 33.27 28.02 16.42
C PRO A 115 32.08 27.66 15.52
N PRO A 116 30.87 27.50 16.07
CA PRO A 116 29.70 27.14 15.27
C PRO A 116 29.25 28.36 14.45
N LEU A 117 29.34 28.24 13.13
CA LEU A 117 28.63 29.13 12.21
C LEU A 117 27.12 28.94 12.42
N GLY A 118 26.47 30.04 12.83
CA GLY A 118 25.08 30.09 13.23
C GLY A 118 24.12 29.63 12.15
N ARG A 119 23.57 28.42 12.33
CA ARG A 119 22.24 28.10 11.81
C ARG A 119 21.23 28.81 12.69
N SER A 120 20.86 30.02 12.29
CA SER A 120 19.75 30.81 12.84
C SER A 120 18.44 30.01 12.74
N SER A 121 18.22 29.16 13.73
CA SER A 121 16.94 28.50 14.00
C SER A 121 16.03 29.48 14.73
N LEU A 122 15.61 30.53 14.03
CA LEU A 122 14.45 31.34 14.43
C LEU A 122 13.16 30.53 14.20
N ARG A 123 13.04 29.33 14.79
CA ARG A 123 11.74 28.71 15.02
C ARG A 123 11.16 29.41 16.24
N ARG A 124 10.62 30.61 16.00
CA ARG A 124 9.81 31.39 16.93
C ARG A 124 8.81 30.41 17.54
N GLY A 125 8.95 30.17 18.84
CA GLY A 125 8.05 29.32 19.61
C GLY A 125 6.67 29.95 19.57
N LEU A 126 5.87 29.58 18.58
CA LEU A 126 4.44 29.78 18.62
C LEU A 126 3.93 28.87 19.72
N ASP A 127 3.49 29.49 20.81
CA ASP A 127 2.96 28.81 21.98
C ASP A 127 1.93 27.77 21.53
N ALA A 128 2.15 26.51 21.93
CA ALA A 128 1.31 25.38 21.55
C ALA A 128 -0.15 25.46 22.04
N SER A 129 -0.49 26.57 22.71
CA SER A 129 -1.75 26.90 23.37
C SER A 129 -2.80 27.49 22.41
N GLU A 130 -2.42 28.15 21.32
CA GLU A 130 -3.38 28.71 20.36
C GLU A 130 -3.64 27.75 19.20
N ARG A 131 -4.16 26.57 19.53
CA ARG A 131 -4.77 25.75 18.49
C ARG A 131 -6.16 26.30 18.25
N PRO A 132 -6.54 26.64 17.00
CA PRO A 132 -7.95 26.74 16.70
C PRO A 132 -8.60 25.41 17.08
N ASP A 133 -9.69 25.49 17.84
CA ASP A 133 -10.40 24.35 18.39
C ASP A 133 -11.13 23.64 17.24
N ARG A 134 -10.37 22.85 16.47
CA ARG A 134 -10.82 22.24 15.23
C ARG A 134 -11.43 20.87 15.52
N PRO A 135 -12.55 20.53 14.86
CA PRO A 135 -13.08 19.18 14.91
C PRO A 135 -12.06 18.19 14.32
N LEU A 136 -11.59 17.24 15.14
CA LEU A 136 -10.69 16.16 14.71
C LEU A 136 -11.45 14.84 14.64
N ARG A 137 -11.31 14.14 13.52
CA ARG A 137 -11.83 12.78 13.36
C ARG A 137 -10.76 11.78 13.80
N LYS A 138 -11.14 10.81 14.62
CA LYS A 138 -10.21 9.77 15.09
C LYS A 138 -10.57 8.41 14.50
N LEU A 139 -9.66 7.86 13.71
CA LEU A 139 -9.68 6.45 13.29
C LEU A 139 -8.70 5.69 14.18
N SER A 140 -9.21 4.96 15.17
CA SER A 140 -8.39 4.23 16.15
C SER A 140 -9.01 2.88 16.50
N ASN A 141 -8.24 2.02 17.17
CA ASN A 141 -8.64 0.65 17.53
C ASN A 141 -8.97 -0.21 16.31
N ILE A 142 -8.28 0.03 15.20
CA ILE A 142 -8.38 -0.77 13.98
C ILE A 142 -6.99 -1.19 13.54
N THR A 143 -6.83 -2.45 13.12
CA THR A 143 -5.55 -2.91 12.59
C THR A 143 -5.29 -2.24 11.23
N GLU A 144 -4.05 -1.89 10.96
CA GLU A 144 -3.66 -1.34 9.65
C GLU A 144 -3.99 -2.31 8.53
N GLN A 145 -3.80 -3.62 8.76
CA GLN A 145 -4.15 -4.66 7.80
C GLN A 145 -5.64 -4.61 7.40
N ARG A 146 -6.55 -4.30 8.32
CA ARG A 146 -7.98 -4.17 8.00
C ARG A 146 -8.27 -2.94 7.15
N VAL A 147 -7.58 -1.83 7.42
CA VAL A 147 -7.71 -0.60 6.63
C VAL A 147 -7.14 -0.83 5.23
N LEU A 148 -5.95 -1.41 5.14
CA LEU A 148 -5.31 -1.79 3.87
C LEU A 148 -6.18 -2.75 3.07
N LYS A 149 -6.75 -3.79 3.70
CA LYS A 149 -7.69 -4.72 3.08
C LYS A 149 -8.88 -3.98 2.47
N THR A 150 -9.46 -3.05 3.21
CA THR A 150 -10.61 -2.25 2.74
C THR A 150 -10.20 -1.40 1.53
N GLY A 151 -9.04 -0.77 1.56
CA GLY A 151 -8.49 0.01 0.45
C GLY A 151 -8.26 -0.81 -0.81
N ILE A 152 -7.64 -1.99 -0.69
CA ILE A 152 -7.38 -2.89 -1.82
C ILE A 152 -8.68 -3.34 -2.47
N LEU A 153 -9.68 -3.74 -1.67
CA LEU A 153 -11.00 -4.12 -2.18
C LEU A 153 -11.68 -2.95 -2.90
N LYS A 154 -11.54 -1.73 -2.38
CA LYS A 154 -12.12 -0.54 -3.01
C LYS A 154 -11.41 -0.18 -4.33
N MET A 155 -10.07 -0.31 -4.38
CA MET A 155 -9.32 -0.15 -5.63
C MET A 155 -9.69 -1.23 -6.65
N GLN A 156 -9.90 -2.47 -6.21
CA GLN A 156 -10.34 -3.55 -7.08
C GLN A 156 -11.72 -3.27 -7.67
N GLU A 157 -12.68 -2.83 -6.85
CA GLU A 157 -14.01 -2.42 -7.32
C GLU A 157 -13.91 -1.32 -8.40
N ALA A 158 -13.16 -0.25 -8.11
CA ALA A 158 -13.07 0.91 -9.00
C ALA A 158 -12.28 0.64 -10.30
N LEU A 159 -11.20 -0.13 -10.22
CA LEU A 159 -10.28 -0.34 -11.34
C LEU A 159 -10.53 -1.63 -12.13
N VAL A 160 -11.27 -2.59 -11.56
CA VAL A 160 -11.52 -3.89 -12.19
C VAL A 160 -13.00 -4.10 -12.48
N ALA A 161 -13.90 -3.87 -11.52
CA ALA A 161 -15.32 -4.20 -11.71
C ALA A 161 -16.05 -3.27 -12.69
N GLY A 162 -15.56 -2.04 -12.87
CA GLY A 162 -16.14 -1.06 -13.79
C GLY A 162 -15.53 -1.03 -15.20
N GLN A 163 -14.54 -1.89 -15.50
CA GLN A 163 -13.81 -1.87 -16.77
C GLN A 163 -13.88 -3.24 -17.45
N ASP A 164 -13.99 -3.25 -18.78
CA ASP A 164 -13.93 -4.49 -19.60
C ASP A 164 -12.48 -4.97 -19.73
N VAL A 165 -11.83 -5.22 -18.59
CA VAL A 165 -10.43 -5.67 -18.52
C VAL A 165 -10.44 -7.18 -18.30
N SER A 166 -9.96 -7.92 -19.29
CA SER A 166 -9.79 -9.38 -19.20
C SER A 166 -8.67 -9.72 -18.22
N VAL A 167 -9.01 -9.89 -16.94
CA VAL A 167 -8.07 -10.23 -15.87
C VAL A 167 -7.38 -11.58 -16.12
N ALA A 168 -8.03 -12.51 -16.80
CA ALA A 168 -7.50 -13.84 -17.10
C ALA A 168 -6.42 -13.84 -18.20
N GLU A 169 -6.43 -12.84 -19.09
CA GLU A 169 -5.49 -12.78 -20.21
C GLU A 169 -4.09 -12.32 -19.78
N LEU A 170 -3.11 -13.21 -19.93
CA LEU A 170 -1.73 -12.90 -19.57
C LEU A 170 -1.10 -11.89 -20.55
N PRO A 171 -0.28 -10.95 -20.04
CA PRO A 171 0.38 -9.94 -20.88
C PRO A 171 1.23 -10.53 -22.01
N ARG A 172 1.07 -9.97 -23.21
CA ARG A 172 1.86 -10.31 -24.41
C ARG A 172 2.81 -9.16 -24.77
N GLY A 173 3.90 -9.50 -25.44
CA GLY A 173 4.81 -8.54 -26.04
C GLY A 173 4.23 -7.88 -27.30
N PRO A 174 4.92 -6.88 -27.88
CA PRO A 174 4.48 -6.21 -29.11
C PRO A 174 4.34 -7.18 -30.30
N GLY A 175 5.09 -8.28 -30.32
CA GLY A 175 4.97 -9.34 -31.32
C GLY A 175 4.00 -10.48 -30.95
N GLY A 176 3.14 -10.32 -29.94
CA GLY A 176 2.19 -11.35 -29.50
C GLY A 176 2.78 -12.49 -28.67
N ALA A 177 4.11 -12.57 -28.55
CA ALA A 177 4.81 -13.54 -27.71
C ALA A 177 4.42 -13.38 -26.22
N PRO A 178 4.22 -14.47 -25.46
CA PRO A 178 3.93 -14.39 -24.02
C PRO A 178 5.08 -13.73 -23.26
N LYS A 179 4.79 -12.75 -22.38
CA LYS A 179 5.81 -12.19 -21.46
C LYS A 179 6.06 -13.10 -20.26
N VAL A 180 5.03 -13.82 -19.85
CA VAL A 180 5.04 -14.78 -18.74
C VAL A 180 5.51 -16.13 -19.29
N LEU A 181 6.61 -16.65 -18.75
CA LEU A 181 7.25 -17.85 -19.29
C LEU A 181 6.87 -19.08 -18.45
N GLN A 182 7.49 -19.21 -17.27
CA GLN A 182 7.46 -20.44 -16.47
C GLN A 182 6.16 -20.61 -15.70
N GLY A 183 5.62 -19.52 -15.16
CA GLY A 183 4.41 -19.52 -14.34
C GLY A 183 3.10 -19.35 -15.10
N SER A 184 3.09 -19.40 -16.44
CA SER A 184 1.92 -19.03 -17.25
C SER A 184 0.66 -19.84 -16.91
N SER A 185 0.75 -21.17 -16.89
CA SER A 185 -0.37 -22.05 -16.54
C SER A 185 -0.87 -21.81 -15.11
N PHE A 186 0.06 -21.65 -14.16
CA PHE A 186 -0.26 -21.36 -12.75
C PHE A 186 -0.98 -20.02 -12.60
N LEU A 187 -0.42 -18.95 -13.16
CA LEU A 187 -0.97 -17.59 -13.08
C LEU A 187 -2.31 -17.50 -13.80
N HIS A 188 -2.48 -18.15 -14.95
CA HIS A 188 -3.76 -18.21 -15.66
C HIS A 188 -4.85 -18.87 -14.81
N LYS A 189 -4.56 -20.05 -14.22
CA LYS A 189 -5.51 -20.74 -13.32
C LYS A 189 -5.82 -19.90 -12.09
N LEU A 190 -4.81 -19.27 -11.49
CA LEU A 190 -4.97 -18.38 -10.35
C LEU A 190 -5.87 -17.19 -10.72
N LEU A 191 -5.61 -16.49 -11.83
CA LEU A 191 -6.41 -15.34 -12.27
C LEU A 191 -7.82 -15.72 -12.72
N SER A 192 -8.00 -16.89 -13.30
CA SER A 192 -9.31 -17.44 -13.72
C SER A 192 -10.12 -18.05 -12.57
N ASN A 193 -9.64 -17.93 -11.34
CA ASN A 193 -10.28 -18.51 -10.15
C ASN A 193 -10.46 -20.04 -10.20
N GLN A 194 -9.59 -20.73 -10.94
CA GLN A 194 -9.56 -22.19 -11.02
C GLN A 194 -8.64 -22.82 -9.96
N LEU A 195 -7.87 -21.99 -9.24
CA LEU A 195 -6.87 -22.41 -8.28
C LEU A 195 -6.82 -21.43 -7.11
N GLU A 196 -6.76 -21.96 -5.89
CA GLU A 196 -6.53 -21.18 -4.67
C GLU A 196 -5.07 -21.30 -4.23
N LEU A 197 -4.42 -20.16 -3.94
CA LEU A 197 -3.00 -20.11 -3.56
C LEU A 197 -2.66 -21.03 -2.37
N LYS A 198 -3.60 -21.24 -1.45
CA LYS A 198 -3.41 -22.07 -0.25
C LYS A 198 -3.14 -23.54 -0.59
N GLY A 199 -3.77 -24.05 -1.64
CA GLY A 199 -3.68 -25.44 -2.07
C GLY A 199 -2.55 -25.73 -3.07
N CYS A 200 -1.81 -24.71 -3.51
CA CYS A 200 -0.79 -24.86 -4.55
C CYS A 200 0.49 -25.52 -4.07
N MET A 201 1.20 -26.21 -4.97
CA MET A 201 2.54 -26.73 -4.72
C MET A 201 3.57 -25.59 -4.64
N GLU A 202 4.53 -25.68 -3.72
CA GLU A 202 5.57 -24.65 -3.54
C GLU A 202 6.40 -24.43 -4.82
N THR A 203 6.63 -25.50 -5.60
CA THR A 203 7.36 -25.45 -6.86
C THR A 203 6.67 -24.59 -7.90
N ASP A 204 5.34 -24.70 -8.01
CA ASP A 204 4.54 -23.94 -8.98
C ASP A 204 4.55 -22.45 -8.59
N VAL A 205 4.35 -22.18 -7.29
CA VAL A 205 4.38 -20.82 -6.74
C VAL A 205 5.75 -20.16 -6.97
N ALA A 206 6.84 -20.87 -6.68
CA ALA A 206 8.20 -20.37 -6.88
C ALA A 206 8.50 -20.11 -8.36
N SER A 207 8.08 -21.00 -9.27
CA SER A 207 8.28 -20.84 -10.72
C SER A 207 7.58 -19.60 -11.28
N ALA A 208 6.43 -19.22 -10.70
CA ALA A 208 5.66 -18.07 -11.14
C ALA A 208 6.12 -16.73 -10.54
N GLN A 209 6.96 -16.74 -9.50
CA GLN A 209 7.32 -15.52 -8.77
C GLN A 209 8.03 -14.49 -9.65
N SER A 210 8.91 -14.92 -10.55
CA SER A 210 9.64 -14.01 -11.45
C SER A 210 8.72 -13.36 -12.51
N ASP A 211 7.61 -14.03 -12.84
CA ASP A 211 6.65 -13.58 -13.83
C ASP A 211 5.65 -12.53 -13.29
N VAL A 212 5.50 -12.42 -11.95
CA VAL A 212 4.59 -11.46 -11.29
C VAL A 212 4.84 -10.01 -11.75
N ARG A 213 6.10 -9.65 -12.01
CA ARG A 213 6.48 -8.31 -12.48
C ARG A 213 5.83 -7.91 -13.81
N TYR A 214 5.38 -8.86 -14.62
CA TYR A 214 4.74 -8.59 -15.91
C TYR A 214 3.24 -8.32 -15.78
N LEU A 215 2.59 -8.78 -14.71
CA LEU A 215 1.14 -8.67 -14.52
C LEU A 215 0.66 -7.22 -14.40
N THR A 216 -0.53 -6.93 -14.89
CA THR A 216 -1.13 -5.60 -14.78
C THR A 216 -1.59 -5.29 -13.34
N PRO A 217 -1.80 -4.02 -12.95
CA PRO A 217 -2.35 -3.68 -11.63
C PRO A 217 -3.67 -4.39 -11.31
N GLU A 218 -4.55 -4.57 -12.30
CA GLU A 218 -5.85 -5.24 -12.16
C GLU A 218 -5.67 -6.73 -11.83
N GLN A 219 -4.72 -7.39 -12.49
CA GLN A 219 -4.36 -8.78 -12.22
C GLN A 219 -3.77 -8.93 -10.82
N LEU A 220 -2.88 -8.03 -10.43
CA LEU A 220 -2.28 -8.01 -9.10
C LEU A 220 -3.33 -7.72 -8.01
N LEU A 221 -4.27 -6.80 -8.24
CA LEU A 221 -5.42 -6.55 -7.37
C LEU A 221 -6.31 -7.78 -7.24
N SER A 222 -6.60 -8.48 -8.34
CA SER A 222 -7.40 -9.71 -8.32
C SER A 222 -6.75 -10.83 -7.52
N ILE A 223 -5.43 -11.04 -7.68
CA ILE A 223 -4.68 -12.00 -6.86
C ILE A 223 -4.70 -11.56 -5.40
N ARG A 224 -4.41 -10.28 -5.13
CA ARG A 224 -4.27 -9.79 -3.76
C ARG A 224 -5.60 -9.82 -3.03
N GLY A 225 -6.67 -9.31 -3.64
CA GLY A 225 -8.04 -9.29 -3.09
C GLY A 225 -8.49 -10.64 -2.55
N ARG A 226 -8.18 -11.73 -3.26
CA ARG A 226 -8.54 -13.10 -2.87
C ARG A 226 -7.60 -13.72 -1.82
N THR A 227 -6.45 -13.11 -1.58
CA THR A 227 -5.42 -13.59 -0.64
C THR A 227 -5.24 -12.66 0.56
N LEU A 228 -6.09 -11.64 0.74
CA LEU A 228 -5.99 -10.68 1.86
C LEU A 228 -6.12 -11.35 3.24
N ASP A 229 -6.89 -12.44 3.33
CA ASP A 229 -7.07 -13.23 4.55
C ASP A 229 -6.07 -14.38 4.67
N PHE A 230 -5.16 -14.50 3.71
CA PHE A 230 -4.09 -15.49 3.75
C PHE A 230 -2.82 -14.84 4.31
N ALA A 231 -2.72 -14.83 5.64
CA ALA A 231 -1.50 -14.53 6.36
C ALA A 231 -1.11 -15.77 7.16
N THR A 232 -0.04 -16.45 6.77
CA THR A 232 0.48 -17.60 7.51
C THR A 232 1.91 -17.32 7.97
N GLU A 233 2.13 -17.36 9.27
CA GLU A 233 3.47 -17.23 9.88
C GLU A 233 4.29 -18.53 9.79
N SER A 234 3.70 -19.60 9.26
CA SER A 234 4.39 -20.88 9.14
C SER A 234 5.51 -20.82 8.11
N GLN A 235 6.70 -21.30 8.50
CA GLN A 235 7.85 -21.46 7.62
C GLN A 235 7.59 -22.43 6.47
N SER A 236 6.64 -23.36 6.65
CA SER A 236 6.18 -24.29 5.60
C SER A 236 5.47 -23.62 4.42
N HIS A 237 5.29 -22.30 4.47
CA HIS A 237 4.67 -21.50 3.42
C HIS A 237 5.60 -20.40 2.89
N SER A 238 6.92 -20.56 3.06
CA SER A 238 7.92 -19.55 2.67
C SER A 238 7.81 -19.12 1.19
N ALA A 239 7.56 -20.06 0.27
CA ALA A 239 7.37 -19.74 -1.15
C ALA A 239 6.11 -18.89 -1.39
N ARG A 240 5.02 -19.18 -0.66
CA ARG A 240 3.76 -18.43 -0.77
C ARG A 240 3.88 -17.02 -0.19
N ASN A 241 4.55 -16.88 0.94
CA ASN A 241 4.82 -15.58 1.54
C ASN A 241 5.71 -14.73 0.62
N SER A 242 6.79 -15.32 0.09
CA SER A 242 7.68 -14.64 -0.87
C SER A 242 6.94 -14.22 -2.16
N PHE A 243 6.02 -15.07 -2.64
CA PHE A 243 5.16 -14.74 -3.78
C PHE A 243 4.24 -13.55 -3.46
N LEU A 244 3.57 -13.54 -2.30
CA LEU A 244 2.70 -12.43 -1.90
C LEU A 244 3.46 -11.13 -1.65
N GLU A 245 4.66 -11.20 -1.07
CA GLU A 245 5.55 -10.03 -0.95
C GLU A 245 5.93 -9.48 -2.33
N THR A 246 6.20 -10.35 -3.31
CA THR A 246 6.48 -9.96 -4.69
C THR A 246 5.25 -9.33 -5.36
N VAL A 247 4.06 -9.89 -5.11
CA VAL A 247 2.78 -9.32 -5.57
C VAL A 247 2.58 -7.94 -4.97
N ASP A 248 2.70 -7.77 -3.66
CA ASP A 248 2.51 -6.49 -2.96
C ASP A 248 3.52 -5.44 -3.46
N LYS A 249 4.81 -5.82 -3.59
CA LYS A 249 5.86 -4.95 -4.14
C LYS A 249 5.46 -4.39 -5.51
N HIS A 250 5.06 -5.25 -6.45
CA HIS A 250 4.69 -4.81 -7.79
C HIS A 250 3.33 -4.12 -7.84
N LEU A 251 2.37 -4.56 -7.03
CA LEU A 251 1.03 -3.99 -6.96
C LEU A 251 1.11 -2.52 -6.57
N PHE A 252 1.69 -2.21 -5.41
CA PHE A 252 1.70 -0.84 -4.92
C PHE A 252 2.58 0.09 -5.76
N THR A 253 3.70 -0.42 -6.27
CA THR A 253 4.55 0.35 -7.20
C THR A 253 3.76 0.74 -8.46
N LYS A 254 3.07 -0.22 -9.09
CA LYS A 254 2.33 0.04 -10.34
C LYS A 254 1.07 0.85 -10.10
N LEU A 255 0.39 0.68 -8.96
CA LEU A 255 -0.74 1.52 -8.58
C LEU A 255 -0.30 2.97 -8.39
N ALA A 256 0.76 3.22 -7.60
CA ALA A 256 1.27 4.57 -7.43
C ALA A 256 1.59 5.23 -8.76
N ARG A 257 2.31 4.53 -9.65
CA ARG A 257 2.63 5.03 -11.00
C ARG A 257 1.38 5.29 -11.85
N ARG A 258 0.39 4.39 -11.82
CA ARG A 258 -0.85 4.54 -12.60
C ARG A 258 -1.69 5.72 -12.12
N LEU A 259 -1.74 5.96 -10.82
CA LEU A 259 -2.54 7.04 -10.24
C LEU A 259 -1.80 8.39 -10.27
N LEU A 260 -0.48 8.40 -10.49
CA LEU A 260 0.34 9.60 -10.54
C LEU A 260 -0.10 10.53 -11.67
N ARG A 261 -0.26 11.81 -11.35
CA ARG A 261 -0.53 12.90 -12.29
C ARG A 261 0.38 14.10 -11.96
N GLY A 262 0.37 15.08 -12.85
CA GLY A 262 1.16 16.31 -12.73
C GLY A 262 2.45 16.27 -13.54
N SER A 263 3.27 17.31 -13.39
CA SER A 263 4.53 17.50 -14.12
C SER A 263 5.77 17.02 -13.36
N VAL A 264 5.61 16.60 -12.11
CA VAL A 264 6.72 16.15 -11.26
C VAL A 264 7.26 14.83 -11.81
N ALA A 265 8.59 14.72 -11.90
CA ALA A 265 9.25 13.51 -12.35
C ALA A 265 8.92 12.31 -11.44
N GLU A 266 8.86 11.12 -12.01
CA GLU A 266 8.69 9.90 -11.22
C GLU A 266 9.97 9.63 -10.40
N PRO A 267 9.87 9.24 -9.11
CA PRO A 267 11.03 8.81 -8.35
C PRO A 267 11.75 7.64 -9.03
N GLU A 268 13.08 7.73 -9.17
CA GLU A 268 13.88 6.66 -9.79
C GLU A 268 13.82 5.34 -8.99
N ARG A 269 13.62 5.45 -7.67
CA ARG A 269 13.62 4.33 -6.74
C ARG A 269 12.22 3.71 -6.62
N PRO A 270 12.03 2.43 -6.99
CA PRO A 270 10.72 1.79 -6.93
C PRO A 270 10.19 1.63 -5.50
N GLU A 271 11.06 1.61 -4.50
CA GLU A 271 10.67 1.54 -3.08
C GLU A 271 9.83 2.75 -2.66
N VAL A 272 10.09 3.92 -3.24
CA VAL A 272 9.38 5.17 -2.94
C VAL A 272 7.95 5.11 -3.47
N LEU A 273 7.80 4.62 -4.70
CA LEU A 273 6.48 4.38 -5.31
C LEU A 273 5.71 3.29 -4.59
N HIS A 274 6.38 2.22 -4.18
CA HIS A 274 5.77 1.19 -3.35
C HIS A 274 5.22 1.79 -2.04
N ALA A 275 6.03 2.59 -1.32
CA ALA A 275 5.61 3.24 -0.10
C ALA A 275 4.42 4.19 -0.32
N LEU A 276 4.43 4.97 -1.41
CA LEU A 276 3.28 5.78 -1.80
C LEU A 276 2.05 4.91 -2.07
N GLY A 277 2.16 3.85 -2.87
CA GLY A 277 1.04 2.97 -3.21
C GLY A 277 0.39 2.33 -1.98
N VAL A 278 1.18 1.95 -0.98
CA VAL A 278 0.66 1.49 0.33
C VAL A 278 -0.12 2.61 1.01
N ARG A 279 0.44 3.83 1.09
CA ARG A 279 -0.25 4.99 1.69
C ARG A 279 -1.56 5.34 0.99
N LEU A 280 -1.61 5.27 -0.35
CA LEU A 280 -2.83 5.48 -1.14
C LEU A 280 -3.90 4.44 -0.78
N ALA A 281 -3.54 3.17 -0.69
CA ALA A 281 -4.45 2.10 -0.31
C ALA A 281 -4.96 2.28 1.13
N VAL A 282 -4.08 2.62 2.08
CA VAL A 282 -4.50 2.89 3.47
C VAL A 282 -5.41 4.13 3.55
N ALA A 283 -5.09 5.22 2.86
CA ALA A 283 -5.92 6.42 2.84
C ALA A 283 -7.31 6.16 2.25
N LEU A 284 -7.38 5.41 1.14
CA LEU A 284 -8.66 5.00 0.55
C LEU A 284 -9.46 4.10 1.51
N GLY A 285 -8.80 3.13 2.15
CA GLY A 285 -9.42 2.27 3.15
C GLY A 285 -9.93 3.05 4.36
N ALA A 286 -9.18 4.04 4.83
CA ALA A 286 -9.56 4.90 5.93
C ALA A 286 -10.79 5.74 5.57
N SER A 287 -10.80 6.37 4.39
CA SER A 287 -11.95 7.12 3.85
C SER A 287 -13.21 6.24 3.82
N GLU A 288 -13.12 5.03 3.27
CA GLU A 288 -14.24 4.10 3.18
C GLU A 288 -14.76 3.64 4.55
N LEU A 289 -13.86 3.35 5.50
CA LEU A 289 -14.25 2.97 6.85
C LEU A 289 -14.94 4.11 7.59
N ILE A 290 -14.47 5.35 7.42
CA ILE A 290 -15.10 6.53 8.01
C ILE A 290 -16.50 6.76 7.41
N LYS A 291 -16.65 6.60 6.08
CA LYS A 291 -17.96 6.65 5.40
C LYS A 291 -18.94 5.61 5.97
N ARG A 292 -18.44 4.44 6.40
CA ARG A 292 -19.22 3.37 7.07
C ARG A 292 -19.43 3.58 8.57
N GLY A 293 -18.99 4.71 9.13
CA GLY A 293 -19.18 5.03 10.55
C GLY A 293 -18.11 4.43 11.49
N TRP A 294 -16.99 3.91 10.98
CA TRP A 294 -15.89 3.37 11.82
C TRP A 294 -14.98 4.48 12.37
N PHE A 295 -15.54 5.54 12.95
CA PHE A 295 -14.74 6.60 13.57
C PHE A 295 -15.28 6.92 14.97
N LYS A 296 -14.39 7.42 15.83
CA LYS A 296 -14.80 8.07 17.07
C LYS A 296 -14.73 9.57 16.87
N GLU A 297 -15.83 10.24 17.16
CA GLU A 297 -15.88 11.68 17.25
C GLU A 297 -15.18 12.11 18.54
N ILE A 298 -14.12 12.92 18.41
CA ILE A 298 -13.60 13.67 19.55
C ILE A 298 -14.45 14.93 19.59
N ALA A 299 -15.56 14.86 20.33
CA ALA A 299 -16.49 15.97 20.46
C ALA A 299 -15.79 17.14 21.16
N VAL A 300 -15.39 18.13 20.36
CA VAL A 300 -14.98 19.44 20.83
C VAL A 300 -16.23 20.31 20.82
N ASN A 301 -17.10 20.17 21.83
CA ASN A 301 -18.28 21.01 22.15
C ASN A 301 -19.13 21.58 20.99
N SER A 302 -19.07 20.99 19.80
CA SER A 302 -19.63 21.56 18.59
C SER A 302 -21.03 21.00 18.42
N ALA A 303 -22.04 21.84 18.69
CA ALA A 303 -23.44 21.47 18.52
C ALA A 303 -23.83 21.21 17.04
N GLY A 304 -22.94 21.51 16.08
CA GLY A 304 -23.08 21.14 14.68
C GLY A 304 -22.30 19.86 14.38
N GLY A 305 -22.96 18.83 13.86
CA GLY A 305 -22.31 17.56 13.53
C GLY A 305 -21.08 17.73 12.61
N LEU A 306 -20.13 16.80 12.73
CA LEU A 306 -18.86 16.89 12.02
C LEU A 306 -19.01 16.98 10.49
N PRO A 307 -18.23 17.86 9.82
CA PRO A 307 -18.22 17.93 8.36
C PRO A 307 -17.78 16.60 7.76
N GLN A 308 -18.45 16.16 6.70
CA GLN A 308 -18.11 14.92 5.99
C GLN A 308 -16.62 14.93 5.57
N VAL A 309 -15.97 13.77 5.62
CA VAL A 309 -14.56 13.67 5.18
C VAL A 309 -14.48 14.01 3.69
N PRO A 310 -13.66 14.99 3.29
CA PRO A 310 -13.53 15.35 1.89
C PRO A 310 -12.87 14.23 1.08
N PRO A 311 -13.10 14.20 -0.24
CA PRO A 311 -12.50 13.19 -1.10
C PRO A 311 -11.00 13.41 -1.33
N CYS A 312 -10.50 14.64 -1.16
CA CYS A 312 -9.10 15.01 -1.34
C CYS A 312 -8.32 14.91 -0.03
N TRP A 313 -7.17 14.22 -0.06
CA TRP A 313 -6.31 13.93 1.09
C TRP A 313 -4.90 14.44 0.83
N ALA A 314 -4.33 15.21 1.76
CA ALA A 314 -2.91 15.56 1.71
C ALA A 314 -2.09 14.49 2.41
N LEU A 315 -1.12 13.91 1.71
CA LEU A 315 -0.24 12.86 2.21
C LEU A 315 1.19 13.39 2.28
N LYS A 316 1.86 13.19 3.42
CA LYS A 316 3.27 13.53 3.57
C LYS A 316 4.12 12.65 2.65
N LEU A 317 5.13 13.23 2.01
CA LEU A 317 6.20 12.56 1.27
C LEU A 317 7.53 12.75 2.01
N LEU A 318 8.53 11.94 1.68
CA LEU A 318 9.89 12.10 2.21
C LEU A 318 10.69 12.97 1.23
N GLU A 319 11.10 14.17 1.66
CA GLU A 319 11.77 15.17 0.80
C GLU A 319 12.99 14.58 0.07
N ASP A 320 13.80 13.77 0.77
CA ASP A 320 15.04 13.19 0.22
C ASP A 320 14.81 12.08 -0.81
N GLU A 321 13.58 11.56 -0.91
CA GLU A 321 13.22 10.44 -1.79
C GLU A 321 12.47 10.87 -3.05
N TRP A 322 11.98 12.11 -3.08
CA TRP A 322 11.18 12.64 -4.18
C TRP A 322 11.93 13.72 -4.96
N PRO A 323 11.85 13.72 -6.30
CA PRO A 323 12.42 14.78 -7.10
C PRO A 323 11.76 16.13 -6.80
N ASP A 324 12.45 17.22 -7.15
CA ASP A 324 11.97 18.61 -7.00
C ASP A 324 11.64 19.02 -5.55
N GLY A 325 12.12 18.24 -4.57
CA GLY A 325 11.91 18.48 -3.15
C GLY A 325 10.44 18.36 -2.73
N CYS A 326 9.66 17.49 -3.39
CA CYS A 326 8.25 17.30 -3.05
C CYS A 326 8.09 16.76 -1.62
N GLN A 327 7.39 17.51 -0.78
CA GLN A 327 7.13 17.12 0.62
C GLN A 327 5.71 16.61 0.86
N ALA A 328 4.80 16.82 -0.09
CA ALA A 328 3.41 16.40 0.01
C ALA A 328 2.84 15.95 -1.33
N ALA A 329 1.80 15.13 -1.28
CA ALA A 329 0.98 14.78 -2.44
C ALA A 329 -0.51 14.94 -2.10
N LEU A 330 -1.31 15.34 -3.08
CA LEU A 330 -2.77 15.32 -2.98
C LEU A 330 -3.29 14.03 -3.59
N PHE A 331 -4.08 13.28 -2.82
CA PHE A 331 -4.73 12.05 -3.27
C PHE A 331 -6.24 12.24 -3.27
N HIS A 332 -6.87 12.11 -4.43
CA HIS A 332 -8.32 12.16 -4.57
C HIS A 332 -8.91 10.75 -4.54
N THR A 333 -9.59 10.41 -3.44
CA THR A 333 -10.07 9.06 -3.17
C THR A 333 -11.20 8.58 -4.09
N GLU A 334 -11.99 9.49 -4.68
CA GLU A 334 -13.12 9.12 -5.55
C GLU A 334 -12.70 8.99 -7.02
N GLU A 335 -11.97 9.97 -7.55
CA GLU A 335 -11.41 9.94 -8.90
C GLU A 335 -10.12 9.11 -9.06
N LEU A 336 -9.54 8.65 -7.95
CA LEU A 336 -8.32 7.84 -7.90
C LEU A 336 -7.16 8.45 -8.70
N TRP A 337 -6.70 9.62 -8.28
CA TRP A 337 -5.45 10.19 -8.77
C TRP A 337 -4.63 10.75 -7.62
N VAL A 338 -3.31 10.82 -7.81
CA VAL A 338 -2.38 11.42 -6.87
C VAL A 338 -1.49 12.43 -7.60
N GLU A 339 -1.34 13.62 -7.03
CA GLU A 339 -0.51 14.70 -7.57
C GLU A 339 0.55 15.10 -6.52
N PRO A 340 1.84 14.79 -6.76
CA PRO A 340 2.93 15.30 -5.94
C PRO A 340 3.05 16.80 -6.12
N LEU A 341 3.21 17.53 -5.01
CA LEU A 341 3.31 18.98 -5.03
C LEU A 341 4.78 19.42 -5.00
N PRO A 342 5.27 20.14 -6.03
CA PRO A 342 6.67 20.53 -6.12
C PRO A 342 7.06 21.60 -5.09
N GLY A 343 8.33 21.56 -4.68
CA GLY A 343 8.93 22.53 -3.77
C GLY A 343 8.68 22.26 -2.29
N ARG A 344 9.42 23.01 -1.46
CA ARG A 344 9.40 22.88 0.02
C ARG A 344 8.15 23.45 0.67
N SER A 345 7.52 24.42 0.05
CA SER A 345 6.30 25.07 0.53
C SER A 345 5.25 25.02 -0.58
N PRO A 346 4.72 23.83 -0.90
CA PRO A 346 3.79 23.67 -2.01
C PRO A 346 2.52 24.48 -1.78
N ASN A 347 2.05 25.16 -2.82
CA ASN A 347 0.77 25.87 -2.79
C ASN A 347 -0.37 24.88 -3.06
N VAL A 348 -0.90 24.28 -2.00
CA VAL A 348 -2.00 23.31 -2.08
C VAL A 348 -3.25 23.92 -2.74
N ALA A 349 -3.58 25.18 -2.42
CA ALA A 349 -4.74 25.88 -2.98
C ALA A 349 -4.66 26.05 -4.51
N ALA A 350 -3.45 26.19 -5.05
CA ALA A 350 -3.26 26.28 -6.50
C ALA A 350 -3.53 24.96 -7.23
N SER A 351 -3.32 23.82 -6.56
CA SER A 351 -3.52 22.49 -7.14
C SER A 351 -4.94 21.97 -6.90
N TYR A 352 -5.54 22.33 -5.76
CA TYR A 352 -6.90 21.94 -5.40
C TYR A 352 -7.65 23.06 -4.69
N SER A 353 -8.62 23.66 -5.40
CA SER A 353 -9.47 24.74 -4.90
C SER A 353 -10.94 24.32 -4.73
N ALA A 354 -11.28 23.08 -5.05
CA ALA A 354 -12.67 22.61 -5.09
C ALA A 354 -13.31 22.39 -3.71
N GLY A 355 -12.51 22.36 -2.63
CA GLY A 355 -13.04 22.17 -1.29
C GLY A 355 -11.96 21.91 -0.23
N PRO A 356 -12.37 21.48 0.98
CA PRO A 356 -11.45 21.17 2.05
C PRO A 356 -10.64 19.90 1.76
N VAL A 357 -9.52 19.76 2.46
CA VAL A 357 -8.56 18.66 2.32
C VAL A 357 -8.42 17.92 3.65
N ALA A 358 -8.45 16.59 3.60
CA ALA A 358 -8.21 15.74 4.75
C ALA A 358 -6.70 15.58 4.98
N VAL A 359 -6.23 15.85 6.19
CA VAL A 359 -4.81 15.74 6.56
C VAL A 359 -4.69 14.69 7.68
N PRO A 360 -4.21 13.47 7.38
CA PRO A 360 -4.00 12.43 8.38
C PRO A 360 -2.70 12.66 9.15
N CYS A 361 -2.81 12.77 10.47
CA CYS A 361 -1.69 12.68 11.40
C CYS A 361 -1.55 11.23 11.86
N ASP A 362 -0.52 10.54 11.38
CA ASP A 362 -0.27 9.15 11.69
C ASP A 362 0.32 8.96 13.09
N ARG A 363 -0.37 8.25 13.98
CA ARG A 363 0.10 7.82 15.30
C ARG A 363 0.10 6.31 15.46
N THR A 364 0.18 5.60 14.34
CA THR A 364 0.14 4.14 14.31
C THR A 364 1.20 3.54 15.21
N THR A 365 0.81 2.53 15.99
CA THR A 365 1.67 1.85 16.96
C THR A 365 1.73 0.35 16.68
N GLY A 366 2.77 -0.32 17.16
CA GLY A 366 2.95 -1.76 16.97
C GLY A 366 3.71 -2.11 15.71
N LEU A 367 3.95 -3.40 15.51
CA LEU A 367 4.73 -3.97 14.40
C LEU A 367 3.97 -5.14 13.78
N GLY A 368 4.19 -5.36 12.47
CA GLY A 368 3.63 -6.52 11.76
C GLY A 368 2.09 -6.57 11.78
N LYS A 369 1.53 -7.76 12.04
CA LYS A 369 0.07 -8.00 12.07
C LYS A 369 -0.65 -7.27 13.21
N ASP A 370 0.06 -6.98 14.28
CA ASP A 370 -0.47 -6.30 15.47
C ASP A 370 -0.31 -4.77 15.35
N ARG A 371 0.08 -4.27 14.17
CA ARG A 371 0.16 -2.83 13.90
C ARG A 371 -1.25 -2.23 13.91
N MET A 372 -1.49 -1.38 14.91
CA MET A 372 -2.76 -0.70 15.15
C MET A 372 -2.72 0.68 14.53
N LEU A 373 -3.54 0.90 13.51
CA LEU A 373 -3.69 2.20 12.87
C LEU A 373 -4.34 3.18 13.84
N HIS A 374 -3.71 4.32 14.00
CA HIS A 374 -4.24 5.41 14.81
C HIS A 374 -4.04 6.73 14.06
N TRP A 375 -5.06 7.17 13.35
CA TRP A 375 -5.04 8.43 12.61
C TRP A 375 -5.93 9.46 13.28
N GLU A 376 -5.39 10.65 13.47
CA GLU A 376 -6.18 11.86 13.70
C GLU A 376 -6.27 12.59 12.37
N ILE A 377 -7.47 12.87 11.89
CA ILE A 377 -7.71 13.46 10.58
C ILE A 377 -8.26 14.86 10.80
N ALA A 378 -7.48 15.86 10.41
CA ALA A 378 -7.93 17.24 10.32
C ALA A 378 -8.56 17.48 8.95
N VAL A 379 -9.62 18.28 8.91
CA VAL A 379 -10.24 18.75 7.66
C VAL A 379 -9.90 20.23 7.55
N LEU A 380 -9.08 20.60 6.57
CA LEU A 380 -8.53 21.94 6.44
C LEU A 380 -8.97 22.60 5.13
N ASP A 381 -9.24 23.90 5.15
CA ASP A 381 -9.43 24.68 3.92
C ASP A 381 -8.05 25.13 3.39
N PRO A 382 -7.66 24.68 2.18
CA PRO A 382 -6.35 25.02 1.61
C PRO A 382 -6.13 26.53 1.40
N ASN A 383 -7.19 27.35 1.34
CA ASN A 383 -7.08 28.78 1.11
C ASN A 383 -6.80 29.59 2.38
N SER A 384 -7.25 29.09 3.54
CA SER A 384 -7.14 29.81 4.82
C SER A 384 -6.19 29.17 5.81
N GLU A 385 -5.80 27.90 5.61
CA GLU A 385 -5.07 27.11 6.60
C GLU A 385 -3.78 26.51 6.03
N ASP A 386 -2.75 26.47 6.88
CA ASP A 386 -1.45 25.89 6.53
C ASP A 386 -1.47 24.36 6.64
N ILE A 387 -1.72 23.71 5.51
CA ILE A 387 -1.74 22.24 5.38
C ILE A 387 -0.35 21.64 5.65
N MET A 388 0.73 22.33 5.27
CA MET A 388 2.09 21.82 5.44
C MET A 388 2.50 21.81 6.90
N ALA A 389 2.16 22.85 7.66
CA ALA A 389 2.38 22.88 9.10
C ALA A 389 1.65 21.72 9.82
N GLU A 390 0.45 21.35 9.36
CA GLU A 390 -0.28 20.21 9.94
C GLU A 390 0.31 18.85 9.51
N LEU A 391 0.84 18.71 8.28
CA LEU A 391 1.54 17.50 7.82
C LEU A 391 2.89 17.29 8.50
N GLU A 392 3.63 18.38 8.77
CA GLU A 392 4.92 18.33 9.46
C GLU A 392 4.79 17.99 10.94
N ARG A 393 3.58 18.11 11.48
CA ARG A 393 3.28 17.93 12.88
C ARG A 393 3.70 16.54 13.36
N ASP A 394 4.83 16.49 14.08
CA ASP A 394 5.31 15.24 14.64
C ASP A 394 4.41 14.80 15.82
N PRO A 395 3.75 13.62 15.74
CA PRO A 395 3.00 13.07 16.86
C PRO A 395 3.89 12.77 18.08
N VAL A 396 5.18 12.46 17.87
CA VAL A 396 6.15 12.15 18.93
C VAL A 396 6.44 13.39 19.76
N ASP A 397 6.65 14.55 19.12
CA ASP A 397 6.84 15.82 19.83
C ASP A 397 5.62 16.19 20.67
N ARG A 398 4.41 15.83 20.22
CA ARG A 398 3.18 15.98 21.01
C ARG A 398 3.19 15.05 22.22
N ARG A 399 3.52 13.77 22.04
CA ARG A 399 3.55 12.81 23.16
C ARG A 399 4.60 13.20 24.20
N ARG A 400 5.78 13.63 23.75
CA ARG A 400 6.86 14.11 24.62
C ARG A 400 6.44 15.36 25.38
N ARG A 401 5.81 16.33 24.71
CA ARG A 401 5.28 17.54 25.36
C ARG A 401 4.20 17.22 26.38
N ASN A 402 3.19 16.44 26.02
CA ASN A 402 2.13 16.05 26.95
C ASN A 402 2.69 15.34 28.20
N LEU A 403 3.68 14.46 28.01
CA LEU A 403 4.32 13.75 29.12
C LEU A 403 5.19 14.70 29.99
N CYS A 404 5.86 15.66 29.37
CA CYS A 404 6.55 16.73 30.09
C CYS A 404 5.56 17.61 30.88
N ASP A 405 4.42 17.99 30.29
CA ASP A 405 3.41 18.82 30.94
C ASP A 405 2.75 18.09 32.11
N GLU A 406 2.42 16.80 31.96
CA GLU A 406 1.89 15.95 33.03
C GLU A 406 2.89 15.77 34.17
N LEU A 407 4.17 15.55 33.85
CA LEU A 407 5.24 15.49 34.85
C LEU A 407 5.40 16.82 35.58
N THR A 408 5.41 17.94 34.86
CA THR A 408 5.51 19.29 35.46
C THR A 408 4.31 19.57 36.37
N ALA A 409 3.09 19.26 35.93
CA ALA A 409 1.88 19.42 36.74
C ALA A 409 1.91 18.55 38.02
N THR A 410 2.36 17.30 37.90
CA THR A 410 2.48 16.38 39.04
C THR A 410 3.53 16.87 40.04
N LEU A 411 4.67 17.38 39.56
CA LEU A 411 5.72 17.95 40.40
C LEU A 411 5.24 19.22 41.12
N ALA A 412 4.51 20.10 40.43
CA ALA A 412 3.91 21.28 41.02
C ALA A 412 2.89 20.91 42.12
N GLN A 413 2.04 19.92 41.87
CA GLN A 413 1.07 19.43 42.85
C GLN A 413 1.77 18.87 44.09
N ARG A 414 2.81 18.05 43.92
CA ARG A 414 3.58 17.50 45.06
C ARG A 414 4.27 18.60 45.85
N ALA A 415 4.89 19.57 45.18
CA ALA A 415 5.52 20.70 45.84
C ALA A 415 4.52 21.44 46.74
N SER A 416 3.29 21.66 46.26
CA SER A 416 2.23 22.33 47.04
C SER A 416 1.67 21.52 48.23
N GLN A 417 1.92 20.21 48.31
CA GLN A 417 1.49 19.36 49.44
C GLN A 417 2.55 19.25 50.54
N THR A 418 3.78 19.70 50.29
CA THR A 418 4.91 19.60 51.24
C THR A 418 5.13 20.86 52.08
N PHE A 419 4.36 21.92 51.83
CA PHE A 419 4.33 23.16 52.59
C PHE A 419 2.93 23.38 53.14
#